data_AF-A0A8I3NCP5-F1
#
_entry.id   AF-A0A8I3NCP5-F1
#
_cell.length_a   1.000
_cell.length_b   1.000
_cell.length_c   1.000
_cell.angle_alpha   90.00
_cell.angle_beta   90.00
_cell.angle_gamma   90.00
#
_symmetry.space_group_name_H-M   'P 1'
#
loop_
_entity.id
_entity.type
_entity.pdbx_description
1 polymer ?
#
loop_
_entity_poly.entity_id
_entity_poly.type
_entity_poly.pdbx_seq_one_letter_code
_entity_poly.pdbx_strand_id
1 'polypeptide(L)'
;MPTAAAPIISSVQKLVLYETRARYFLVGSNHAETKYRVLKIDRTEPKDLVIIDDRHVYTQQEVRELLGRLDLGNRTKMGQKGSAGLFRAVSAFGVVGFVRFLEGYYIVLITKRRKMADIGGHAIYKIEDTNMIYIPNDSVRVTHPDEARYLRIFQNVDLSSNFYFSYSYDLSHSLQYNLTVLRMPLEMLKSETTQTRQESFDIFEDEGLITQGGSG
;
A
#
# COMPACT_ATOMS: atom_id res chain seq x y z
N MET A 1 -1.11 13.01 -19.46
CA MET A 1 -1.49 11.60 -19.32
C MET A 1 -2.11 11.39 -17.95
N PRO A 2 -3.44 11.28 -17.80
CA PRO A 2 -4.01 10.79 -16.56
C PRO A 2 -3.93 9.26 -16.58
N THR A 3 -3.13 8.71 -15.68
CA THR A 3 -3.05 7.28 -15.41
C THR A 3 -4.44 6.76 -15.05
N ALA A 4 -4.97 5.81 -15.83
CA ALA A 4 -6.20 5.13 -15.49
C ALA A 4 -6.08 4.56 -14.07
N ALA A 5 -6.95 4.99 -13.16
CA ALA A 5 -6.99 4.50 -11.80
C ALA A 5 -7.46 3.04 -11.82
N ALA A 6 -6.52 2.11 -11.95
CA ALA A 6 -6.79 0.72 -11.64
C ALA A 6 -7.33 0.67 -10.19
N PRO A 7 -8.39 -0.09 -9.90
CA PRO A 7 -8.86 -0.24 -8.53
C PRO A 7 -7.67 -0.67 -7.69
N ILE A 8 -7.37 0.07 -6.62
CA ILE A 8 -6.24 -0.20 -5.74
C ILE A 8 -6.60 -1.46 -4.93
N ILE A 9 -6.46 -2.62 -5.55
CA ILE A 9 -6.51 -3.89 -4.86
C ILE A 9 -5.19 -3.98 -4.10
N SER A 10 -5.23 -3.67 -2.80
CA SER A 10 -4.08 -3.88 -1.94
C SER A 10 -3.84 -5.37 -1.84
N SER A 11 -2.79 -5.84 -2.52
CA SER A 11 -2.34 -7.23 -2.38
C SER A 11 -1.81 -7.51 -0.97
N VAL A 12 -1.40 -6.46 -0.24
CA VAL A 12 -0.91 -6.56 1.14
C VAL A 12 -2.09 -6.65 2.11
N GLN A 13 -2.12 -7.72 2.91
CA GLN A 13 -3.17 -8.00 3.89
C GLN A 13 -2.65 -8.29 5.29
N LYS A 14 -1.39 -8.73 5.40
CA LYS A 14 -0.71 -8.94 6.68
C LYS A 14 0.49 -8.03 6.74
N LEU A 15 0.69 -7.41 7.89
CA LEU A 15 1.78 -6.48 8.16
C LEU A 15 2.47 -6.91 9.45
N VAL A 16 3.78 -6.80 9.48
CA VAL A 16 4.58 -6.96 10.69
C VAL A 16 5.55 -5.80 10.77
N LEU A 17 5.47 -5.03 11.85
CA LEU A 17 6.40 -3.96 12.15
C LEU A 17 7.55 -4.53 12.97
N TYR A 18 8.77 -4.37 12.44
CA TYR A 18 10.01 -4.66 13.14
C TYR A 18 10.71 -3.36 13.50
N GLU A 19 11.37 -3.36 14.65
CA GLU A 19 12.02 -2.22 15.25
C GLU A 19 13.51 -2.47 15.38
N THR A 20 14.31 -1.49 14.95
CA THR A 20 15.70 -1.32 15.38
C THR A 20 15.86 0.05 16.02
N ARG A 21 17.04 0.34 16.58
CA ARG A 21 17.33 1.65 17.14
C ARG A 21 17.13 2.79 16.14
N ALA A 22 17.56 2.62 14.89
CA ALA A 22 17.53 3.70 13.91
C ALA A 22 16.29 3.66 12.98
N ARG A 23 15.63 2.50 12.83
CA ARG A 23 14.58 2.34 11.81
C ARG A 23 13.46 1.43 12.26
N TYR A 24 12.27 1.69 11.75
CA TYR A 24 11.20 0.72 11.66
C TYR A 24 11.21 0.06 10.27
N PHE A 25 10.95 -1.24 10.23
CA PHE A 25 10.78 -2.03 9.02
C PHE A 25 9.37 -2.61 9.01
N LEU A 26 8.50 -2.09 8.14
CA LEU A 26 7.15 -2.61 7.98
C LEU A 26 7.15 -3.61 6.83
N VAL A 27 7.06 -4.89 7.18
CA VAL A 27 7.01 -5.99 6.21
C VAL A 27 5.54 -6.30 5.93
N GLY A 28 5.11 -6.09 4.69
CA GLY A 28 3.79 -6.46 4.22
C GLY A 28 3.80 -7.71 3.36
N SER A 29 2.82 -8.59 3.55
CA SER A 29 2.61 -9.78 2.73
C SER A 29 1.19 -9.90 2.24
N ASN A 30 1.04 -10.64 1.14
CA ASN A 30 -0.27 -11.07 0.67
C ASN A 30 -0.88 -12.15 1.57
N HIS A 31 -2.17 -12.42 1.37
CA HIS A 31 -2.90 -13.39 2.18
C HIS A 31 -2.23 -14.78 2.22
N ALA A 32 -1.73 -15.22 1.06
CA ALA A 32 -1.08 -16.50 0.89
C ALA A 32 0.40 -16.52 1.33
N GLU A 33 0.95 -15.39 1.79
CA GLU A 33 2.34 -15.30 2.27
C GLU A 33 3.40 -15.72 1.23
N THR A 34 3.11 -15.47 -0.04
CA THR A 34 4.01 -15.80 -1.17
C THR A 34 4.78 -14.60 -1.71
N LYS A 35 4.26 -13.38 -1.51
CA LYS A 35 4.87 -12.13 -1.95
C LYS A 35 4.94 -11.16 -0.80
N TYR A 36 6.10 -10.52 -0.65
CA TYR A 36 6.37 -9.58 0.43
C TYR A 36 6.94 -8.28 -0.11
N ARG A 37 6.68 -7.18 0.60
CA ARG A 37 7.28 -5.87 0.36
C ARG A 37 7.71 -5.28 1.70
N VAL A 38 8.74 -4.44 1.68
CA VAL A 38 9.30 -3.84 2.89
C VAL A 38 9.32 -2.33 2.76
N LEU A 39 8.69 -1.65 3.72
CA LEU A 39 8.82 -0.21 3.90
C LEU A 39 9.78 0.07 5.06
N LYS A 40 10.72 0.98 4.83
CA LYS A 40 11.68 1.44 5.83
C LYS A 40 11.27 2.81 6.31
N ILE A 41 11.16 3.00 7.61
CA ILE A 41 10.77 4.26 8.23
C ILE A 41 11.93 4.70 9.12
N ASP A 42 12.43 5.91 8.91
CA ASP A 42 13.50 6.46 9.73
C ASP A 42 12.99 6.86 11.12
N ARG A 43 13.81 6.62 12.15
CA ARG A 43 13.54 7.00 13.54
C ARG A 43 14.55 8.03 14.07
N THR A 44 15.59 8.38 13.30
CA THR A 44 16.58 9.37 13.74
C THR A 44 16.15 10.81 13.47
N GLU A 45 15.17 11.00 12.58
CA GLU A 45 14.58 12.31 12.33
C GLU A 45 13.51 12.64 13.38
N PRO A 46 13.65 13.75 14.13
CA PRO A 46 12.72 14.08 15.20
C PRO A 46 11.38 14.63 14.70
N LYS A 47 11.39 15.36 13.58
CA LYS A 47 10.23 16.14 13.10
C LYS A 47 9.72 15.74 11.73
N ASP A 48 10.55 15.07 10.93
CA ASP A 48 10.22 14.71 9.55
C ASP A 48 9.96 13.22 9.41
N LEU A 49 8.98 12.87 8.59
CA LEU A 49 8.63 11.48 8.30
C LEU A 49 9.36 11.03 7.04
N VAL A 50 10.42 10.25 7.20
CA VAL A 50 11.18 9.69 6.08
C VAL A 50 10.81 8.23 5.89
N ILE A 51 10.15 7.93 4.76
CA ILE A 51 9.73 6.58 4.37
C ILE A 51 10.40 6.22 3.04
N ILE A 52 11.00 5.04 3.00
CA ILE A 52 11.69 4.52 1.83
C ILE A 52 11.03 3.19 1.43
N ASP A 53 10.51 3.15 0.21
CA ASP A 53 10.01 1.96 -0.46
C ASP A 53 11.04 1.50 -1.49
N ASP A 54 11.63 0.34 -1.28
CA ASP A 54 12.60 -0.23 -2.23
C ASP A 54 11.94 -0.86 -3.48
N ARG A 55 10.59 -0.90 -3.51
CA ARG A 55 9.78 -1.43 -4.62
C ARG A 55 10.09 -2.88 -4.99
N HIS A 56 10.84 -3.59 -4.16
CA HIS A 56 11.23 -4.95 -4.41
C HIS A 56 10.15 -5.91 -3.89
N VAL A 57 9.87 -6.96 -4.66
CA VAL A 57 8.95 -8.03 -4.27
C VAL A 57 9.79 -9.21 -3.82
N TYR A 58 9.82 -9.42 -2.51
CA TYR A 58 10.57 -10.50 -1.89
C TYR A 58 9.72 -11.79 -1.82
N THR A 59 10.41 -12.92 -1.89
CA THR A 59 9.93 -14.23 -1.47
C THR A 59 10.02 -14.40 0.04
N GLN A 60 9.36 -15.43 0.58
CA GLN A 60 9.43 -15.72 2.01
C GLN A 60 10.88 -15.99 2.48
N GLN A 61 11.69 -16.67 1.67
CA GLN A 61 13.08 -16.95 2.01
C GLN A 61 13.91 -15.65 2.06
N GLU A 62 13.81 -14.80 1.04
CA GLU A 62 14.58 -13.55 0.98
C GLU A 62 14.22 -12.59 2.12
N VAL A 63 12.94 -12.50 2.51
CA VAL A 63 12.54 -11.70 3.69
C VAL A 63 13.15 -12.26 4.97
N ARG A 64 13.14 -13.59 5.16
CA ARG A 64 13.77 -14.20 6.34
C ARG A 64 15.26 -13.89 6.40
N GLU A 65 15.95 -14.00 5.27
CA GLU A 65 17.37 -13.67 5.16
C GLU A 65 17.64 -12.17 5.38
N LEU A 66 16.79 -11.29 4.85
CA LEU A 66 16.85 -9.84 5.09
C LEU A 66 16.72 -9.52 6.59
N LEU A 67 15.68 -10.06 7.25
CA LEU A 67 15.46 -9.84 8.68
C LEU A 67 16.61 -10.41 9.53
N GLY A 68 17.15 -11.58 9.15
CA GLY A 68 18.32 -12.16 9.81
C GLY A 68 19.56 -11.28 9.69
N ARG A 69 19.84 -10.72 8.50
CA ARG A 69 20.93 -9.77 8.30
C ARG A 69 20.73 -8.48 9.08
N LEU A 70 19.51 -7.97 9.15
CA LEU A 70 19.18 -6.78 9.94
C LEU A 70 19.38 -7.03 11.43
N ASP A 71 18.92 -8.16 11.95
CA ASP A 71 19.13 -8.51 13.35
C ASP A 71 20.62 -8.60 13.69
N LEU A 72 21.39 -9.35 12.91
CA LEU A 72 22.84 -9.49 13.12
C LEU A 72 23.59 -8.16 13.02
N GLY A 73 23.24 -7.33 12.03
CA GLY A 73 23.89 -6.03 11.82
C GLY A 73 23.57 -4.97 12.87
N ASN A 74 22.45 -5.12 13.60
CA ASN A 74 22.05 -4.19 14.66
C ASN A 74 22.35 -4.70 16.07
N ARG A 75 22.92 -5.89 16.23
CA ARG A 75 23.43 -6.37 17.53
C ARG A 75 24.73 -5.62 17.86
N THR A 76 24.74 -4.90 18.99
CA THR A 76 25.97 -4.32 19.53
C THR A 76 26.92 -5.44 19.96
N LYS A 77 28.17 -5.44 19.49
CA LYS A 77 29.17 -6.46 19.84
C LYS A 77 29.47 -6.44 21.34
N MET A 78 29.50 -7.65 21.92
CA MET A 78 30.08 -8.06 23.22
C MET A 78 29.47 -7.45 24.51
N GLY A 79 28.73 -8.28 25.25
CA GLY A 79 28.54 -8.09 26.70
C GLY A 79 27.14 -8.37 27.22
N GLN A 80 26.08 -8.00 26.49
CA GLN A 80 24.70 -8.20 26.95
C GLN A 80 24.02 -9.32 26.17
N LYS A 81 24.08 -10.55 26.73
CA LYS A 81 23.15 -11.64 26.38
C LYS A 81 21.71 -11.15 26.61
N GLY A 82 21.09 -10.53 25.61
CA GLY A 82 19.70 -10.07 25.73
C GLY A 82 19.26 -8.97 24.78
N SER A 83 20.17 -8.17 24.19
CA SER A 83 19.75 -7.12 23.26
C SER A 83 19.55 -7.70 21.86
N ALA A 84 18.30 -8.05 21.51
CA ALA A 84 17.93 -8.31 20.12
C ALA A 84 18.26 -7.09 19.27
N GLY A 85 18.93 -7.27 18.12
CA GLY A 85 19.26 -6.16 17.22
C GLY A 85 18.05 -5.70 16.42
N LEU A 86 17.12 -6.62 16.16
CA LEU A 86 15.83 -6.40 15.54
C LEU A 86 14.73 -6.99 16.43
N PHE A 87 13.77 -6.16 16.83
CA PHE A 87 12.63 -6.57 17.63
C PHE A 87 11.36 -6.65 16.77
N ARG A 88 10.52 -7.67 16.98
CA ARG A 88 9.22 -7.76 16.32
C ARG A 88 8.19 -7.01 17.16
N ALA A 89 7.91 -5.76 16.80
CA ALA A 89 7.09 -4.86 17.59
C ALA A 89 5.60 -5.24 17.55
N VAL A 90 4.97 -5.22 16.38
CA VAL A 90 3.51 -5.36 16.23
C VAL A 90 3.14 -6.12 14.97
N SER A 91 2.08 -6.92 15.04
CA SER A 91 1.40 -7.49 13.86
C SER A 91 0.15 -6.67 13.56
N ALA A 92 -0.09 -6.40 12.29
CA ALA A 92 -1.20 -5.58 11.84
C ALA A 92 -1.81 -6.13 10.55
N PHE A 93 -2.99 -5.62 10.21
CA PHE A 93 -3.76 -5.95 9.02
C PHE A 93 -3.88 -4.77 8.05
N GLY A 94 -3.49 -3.57 8.48
CA GLY A 94 -3.47 -2.37 7.65
C GLY A 94 -2.77 -1.22 8.37
N VAL A 95 -2.31 -0.25 7.60
CA VAL A 95 -1.88 1.06 8.10
C VAL A 95 -3.02 2.03 7.85
N VAL A 96 -3.54 2.66 8.90
CA VAL A 96 -4.55 3.72 8.75
C VAL A 96 -3.89 4.98 8.22
N GLY A 97 -2.74 5.34 8.80
CA GLY A 97 -1.96 6.48 8.36
C GLY A 97 -0.88 6.88 9.36
N PHE A 98 -0.35 8.08 9.14
CA PHE A 98 0.65 8.72 9.99
C PHE A 98 0.08 10.05 10.49
N VAL A 99 0.29 10.34 11.77
CA VAL A 99 -0.21 11.58 12.39
C VAL A 99 0.95 12.24 13.13
N ARG A 100 1.14 13.54 12.91
CA ARG A 100 2.14 14.34 13.63
C ARG A 100 1.47 15.10 14.76
N PHE A 101 2.01 14.96 15.96
CA PHE A 101 1.70 15.81 17.10
C PHE A 101 2.89 16.74 17.38
N LEU A 102 3.07 17.17 18.63
CA LEU A 102 4.07 18.18 18.97
C LEU A 102 5.45 17.56 19.15
N GLU A 103 5.53 16.34 19.66
CA GLU A 103 6.80 15.63 19.86
C GLU A 103 7.30 14.93 18.60
N GLY A 104 6.40 14.44 17.75
CA GLY A 104 6.78 13.75 16.51
C GLY A 104 5.65 13.02 15.81
N TYR A 105 6.01 12.13 14.90
CA TYR A 105 5.07 11.30 14.15
C TYR A 105 4.72 10.01 14.88
N TYR A 106 3.47 9.60 14.73
CA TYR A 106 2.95 8.30 15.12
C TYR A 106 2.43 7.56 13.89
N ILE A 107 2.61 6.25 13.86
CA ILE A 107 1.94 5.35 12.92
C ILE A 107 0.71 4.73 13.57
N VAL A 108 -0.42 4.74 12.87
CA VAL A 108 -1.66 4.10 13.33
C VAL A 108 -1.89 2.82 12.54
N LEU A 109 -1.90 1.69 13.25
CA LEU A 109 -1.99 0.34 12.69
C LEU A 109 -3.30 -0.34 13.10
N ILE A 110 -3.90 -1.08 12.18
CA ILE A 110 -5.06 -1.95 12.46
C ILE A 110 -4.52 -3.28 13.01
N THR A 111 -4.67 -3.55 14.31
CA THR A 111 -4.15 -4.77 14.94
C THR A 111 -5.16 -5.90 14.97
N LYS A 112 -6.46 -5.59 14.98
CA LYS A 112 -7.53 -6.58 14.87
C LYS A 112 -8.61 -6.11 13.91
N ARG A 113 -9.20 -7.08 13.23
CA ARG A 113 -10.31 -6.88 12.31
C ARG A 113 -11.22 -8.09 12.32
N ARG A 114 -12.51 -7.87 12.02
CA ARG A 114 -13.51 -8.93 11.87
C ARG A 114 -14.19 -8.82 10.52
N LYS A 115 -14.33 -9.94 9.81
CA LYS A 115 -15.14 -9.99 8.58
C LYS A 115 -16.61 -9.80 8.96
N MET A 116 -17.25 -8.77 8.40
CA MET A 116 -18.65 -8.44 8.68
C MET A 116 -19.59 -8.81 7.54
N ALA A 117 -19.11 -8.73 6.30
CA ALA A 117 -19.91 -8.99 5.11
C ALA A 117 -19.05 -9.47 3.95
N ASP A 118 -19.73 -9.94 2.90
CA ASP A 118 -19.17 -10.30 1.61
C ASP A 118 -20.09 -9.73 0.52
N ILE A 119 -19.54 -8.95 -0.40
CA ILE A 119 -20.29 -8.36 -1.51
C ILE A 119 -19.58 -8.77 -2.80
N GLY A 120 -20.19 -9.64 -3.59
CA GLY A 120 -19.65 -10.06 -4.89
C GLY A 120 -18.24 -10.66 -4.81
N GLY A 121 -17.89 -11.38 -3.73
CA GLY A 121 -16.56 -11.93 -3.50
C GLY A 121 -15.58 -10.97 -2.82
N HIS A 122 -16.01 -9.74 -2.52
CA HIS A 122 -15.23 -8.77 -1.77
C HIS A 122 -15.59 -8.84 -0.28
N ALA A 123 -14.64 -9.28 0.54
CA ALA A 123 -14.80 -9.33 1.98
C ALA A 123 -14.68 -7.93 2.61
N ILE A 124 -15.68 -7.55 3.40
CA ILE A 124 -15.70 -6.30 4.17
C ILE A 124 -15.32 -6.61 5.61
N TYR A 125 -14.36 -5.85 6.12
CA TYR A 125 -13.83 -5.99 7.47
C TYR A 125 -14.16 -4.76 8.29
N LYS A 126 -14.57 -4.99 9.54
CA LYS A 126 -14.63 -3.97 10.59
C LYS A 126 -13.30 -3.93 11.33
N ILE A 127 -12.80 -2.74 11.62
CA ILE A 127 -11.67 -2.53 12.54
C ILE A 127 -12.16 -2.83 13.95
N GLU A 128 -11.49 -3.75 14.65
CA GLU A 128 -11.81 -4.07 16.05
C GLU A 128 -10.81 -3.46 17.03
N ASP A 129 -9.57 -3.26 16.60
CA ASP A 129 -8.51 -2.76 17.46
C ASP A 129 -7.46 -2.06 16.62
N THR A 130 -6.92 -0.98 17.16
CA THR A 130 -5.87 -0.18 16.55
C THR A 130 -4.76 0.10 17.54
N ASN A 131 -3.53 0.14 17.06
CA ASN A 131 -2.38 0.50 17.87
C ASN A 131 -1.65 1.70 17.26
N MET A 132 -1.28 2.66 18.10
CA MET A 132 -0.60 3.87 17.71
C MET A 132 0.81 3.88 18.30
N ILE A 133 1.82 3.91 17.43
CA ILE A 133 3.23 3.73 17.79
C ILE A 133 4.00 4.99 17.45
N TYR A 134 4.76 5.51 18.41
CA TYR A 134 5.64 6.66 18.21
C TYR A 134 6.84 6.28 17.33
N ILE A 135 7.16 7.10 16.33
CA ILE A 135 8.19 6.77 15.34
C ILE A 135 9.59 7.18 15.79
N PRO A 136 9.85 8.46 16.13
CA PRO A 136 11.20 8.90 16.49
C PRO A 136 11.78 8.12 17.67
N ASN A 137 13.09 7.92 17.66
CA ASN A 137 13.78 7.31 18.78
C ASN A 137 13.74 8.25 19.99
N ASP A 138 13.62 7.70 21.20
CA ASP A 138 13.71 8.47 22.45
C ASP A 138 14.98 9.32 22.55
N SER A 139 16.11 8.90 21.92
CA SER A 139 17.35 9.69 21.92
C SER A 139 17.27 11.00 21.15
N VAL A 140 16.32 11.14 20.22
CA VAL A 140 16.08 12.37 19.43
C VAL A 140 14.75 13.03 19.80
N ARG A 141 14.03 12.48 20.78
CA ARG A 141 12.72 12.96 21.18
C ARG A 141 12.83 14.34 21.82
N VAL A 142 12.05 15.28 21.29
CA VAL A 142 11.86 16.60 21.89
C VAL A 142 10.55 16.56 22.64
N THR A 143 10.61 16.65 23.97
CA THR A 143 9.40 16.55 24.81
C THR A 143 8.58 17.83 24.75
N HIS A 144 7.25 17.69 24.83
CA HIS A 144 6.32 18.81 24.83
C HIS A 144 5.20 18.59 25.86
N PRO A 145 4.94 19.55 26.77
CA PRO A 145 3.98 19.36 27.87
C PRO A 145 2.56 19.04 27.40
N ASP A 146 2.15 19.58 26.26
CA ASP A 146 0.81 19.36 25.70
C ASP A 146 0.65 18.06 24.87
N GLU A 147 1.71 17.28 24.65
CA GLU A 147 1.64 16.08 23.79
C GLU A 147 0.53 15.12 24.24
N ALA A 148 0.51 14.80 25.53
CA ALA A 148 -0.48 13.90 26.12
C ALA A 148 -1.92 14.41 25.94
N ARG A 149 -2.13 15.72 25.86
CA ARG A 149 -3.44 16.32 25.60
C ARG A 149 -3.89 16.04 24.17
N TYR A 150 -3.02 16.24 23.18
CA TYR A 150 -3.34 15.97 21.78
C TYR A 150 -3.57 14.48 21.51
N LEU A 151 -2.77 13.60 22.12
CA LEU A 151 -2.96 12.15 22.04
C LEU A 151 -4.35 11.74 22.55
N ARG A 152 -4.77 12.27 23.71
CA ARG A 152 -6.12 11.98 24.25
C ARG A 152 -7.23 12.48 23.35
N ILE A 153 -7.10 13.70 22.80
CA ILE A 153 -8.10 14.26 21.88
C ILE A 153 -8.24 13.36 20.65
N PHE A 154 -7.12 12.89 20.09
CA PHE A 154 -7.14 11.99 18.94
C PHE A 154 -7.74 10.62 19.29
N GLN A 155 -7.37 10.06 20.44
CA GLN A 155 -7.87 8.77 20.94
C GLN A 155 -9.38 8.78 21.29
N ASN A 156 -9.99 9.95 21.49
CA ASN A 156 -11.44 10.06 21.63
C ASN A 156 -12.19 9.67 20.34
N VAL A 157 -11.53 9.71 19.18
CA VAL A 157 -12.08 9.19 17.94
C VAL A 157 -11.93 7.67 17.97
N ASP A 158 -13.04 6.98 18.23
CA ASP A 158 -13.03 5.52 18.30
C ASP A 158 -12.97 4.90 16.89
N LEU A 159 -11.75 4.56 16.47
CA LEU A 159 -11.48 3.85 15.23
C LEU A 159 -12.04 2.42 15.20
N SER A 160 -12.40 1.83 16.35
CA SER A 160 -12.96 0.47 16.44
C SER A 160 -14.49 0.43 16.32
N SER A 161 -15.17 1.56 16.52
CA SER A 161 -16.63 1.59 16.55
C SER A 161 -17.26 1.36 15.17
N ASN A 162 -16.90 2.17 14.17
CA ASN A 162 -17.64 2.25 12.89
C ASN A 162 -16.74 2.35 11.65
N PHE A 163 -15.49 1.92 11.74
CA PHE A 163 -14.60 1.94 10.58
C PHE A 163 -14.56 0.59 9.88
N TYR A 164 -14.75 0.63 8.57
CA TYR A 164 -14.81 -0.54 7.70
C TYR A 164 -13.87 -0.36 6.53
N PHE A 165 -13.31 -1.46 6.06
CA PHE A 165 -12.46 -1.47 4.88
C PHE A 165 -12.56 -2.81 4.14
N SER A 166 -12.19 -2.80 2.88
CA SER A 166 -11.95 -3.99 2.08
C SER A 166 -10.61 -3.84 1.37
N TYR A 167 -9.88 -4.95 1.20
CA TYR A 167 -8.61 -4.93 0.47
C TYR A 167 -8.79 -4.89 -1.04
N SER A 168 -9.95 -5.34 -1.52
CA SER A 168 -10.23 -5.56 -2.94
C SER A 168 -11.38 -4.73 -3.47
N TYR A 169 -12.03 -3.93 -2.61
CA TYR A 169 -13.16 -3.10 -2.97
C TYR A 169 -13.09 -1.75 -2.27
N ASP A 170 -13.32 -0.68 -3.01
CA ASP A 170 -13.34 0.67 -2.45
C ASP A 170 -14.71 0.99 -1.86
N LEU A 171 -14.80 0.98 -0.53
CA LEU A 171 -16.01 1.28 0.23
C LEU A 171 -16.29 2.78 0.36
N SER A 172 -15.35 3.66 -0.02
CA SER A 172 -15.58 5.11 0.02
C SER A 172 -16.50 5.59 -1.10
N HIS A 173 -16.70 4.76 -2.12
CA HIS A 173 -17.52 5.05 -3.29
C HIS A 173 -18.76 4.14 -3.35
N SER A 174 -19.84 4.67 -3.94
CA SER A 174 -21.03 3.87 -4.21
C SER A 174 -20.76 2.82 -5.30
N LEU A 175 -21.58 1.77 -5.35
CA LEU A 175 -21.48 0.75 -6.39
C LEU A 175 -21.56 1.35 -7.79
N GLN A 176 -22.47 2.31 -8.00
CA GLN A 176 -22.61 3.00 -9.28
C GLN A 176 -21.30 3.66 -9.70
N TYR A 177 -20.61 4.34 -8.78
CA TYR A 177 -19.34 4.98 -9.08
C TYR A 177 -18.25 3.95 -9.40
N ASN A 178 -18.11 2.89 -8.58
CA ASN A 178 -17.13 1.84 -8.82
C ASN A 178 -17.33 1.14 -10.18
N LEU A 179 -18.58 0.97 -10.62
CA LEU A 179 -18.89 0.43 -11.95
C LEU A 179 -18.52 1.39 -13.09
N THR A 180 -18.59 2.70 -12.89
CA THR A 180 -18.14 3.68 -13.90
C THR A 180 -16.62 3.70 -14.05
N VAL A 181 -15.86 3.55 -12.95
CA VAL A 181 -14.39 3.43 -12.99
C VAL A 181 -13.98 2.18 -13.77
N LEU A 182 -14.70 1.07 -13.62
CA LEU A 182 -14.46 -0.15 -14.41
C LEU A 182 -14.85 -0.02 -15.88
N ARG A 183 -15.75 0.90 -16.25
CA ARG A 183 -16.12 1.16 -17.65
C ARG A 183 -15.08 1.96 -18.42
N MET A 184 -14.33 2.85 -17.77
CA MET A 184 -13.31 3.65 -18.45
C MET A 184 -12.23 2.80 -19.16
N PRO A 185 -11.68 1.74 -18.56
CA PRO A 185 -10.77 0.82 -19.26
C PRO A 185 -11.42 0.10 -20.46
N LEU A 186 -12.72 -0.23 -20.37
CA LEU A 186 -13.41 -1.01 -21.39
C LEU A 186 -13.78 -0.19 -22.63
N GLU A 187 -14.18 1.06 -22.46
CA GLU A 187 -14.50 1.96 -23.59
C GLU A 187 -13.23 2.38 -24.36
N MET A 188 -12.09 2.54 -23.67
CA MET A 188 -10.81 2.75 -24.35
C MET A 188 -10.40 1.54 -25.21
N LEU A 189 -10.61 0.31 -24.70
CA LEU A 189 -10.31 -0.91 -25.44
C LEU A 189 -11.19 -1.05 -26.70
N LYS A 190 -12.45 -0.62 -26.63
CA LYS A 190 -13.34 -0.57 -27.80
C LYS A 190 -12.91 0.48 -28.82
N SER A 191 -12.47 1.66 -28.38
CA SER A 191 -11.98 2.69 -29.30
C SER A 191 -10.72 2.25 -30.07
N GLU A 192 -9.79 1.54 -29.42
CA GLU A 192 -8.61 0.98 -30.10
C GLU A 192 -8.99 -0.09 -31.14
N THR A 193 -9.93 -0.97 -30.80
CA THR A 193 -10.40 -2.04 -31.72
C THR A 193 -11.16 -1.49 -32.93
N THR A 194 -11.82 -0.32 -32.78
CA THR A 194 -12.58 0.31 -33.87
C THR A 194 -11.65 1.09 -34.81
N GLN A 195 -10.58 1.71 -34.29
CA GLN A 195 -9.56 2.36 -35.11
C GLN A 195 -8.72 1.36 -35.93
N THR A 196 -8.35 0.20 -35.36
CA THR A 196 -7.60 -0.82 -36.11
C THR A 196 -8.40 -1.41 -37.28
N ARG A 197 -9.73 -1.41 -37.21
CA ARG A 197 -10.59 -1.94 -38.28
C ARG A 197 -10.75 -0.97 -39.46
N GLN A 198 -10.44 0.31 -39.27
CA GLN A 198 -10.61 1.35 -40.29
C GLN A 198 -9.30 1.66 -41.04
N GLU A 199 -8.16 1.16 -40.56
CA GLU A 199 -6.84 1.26 -41.23
C GLU A 199 -6.46 0.04 -42.08
N SER A 200 -7.35 -0.95 -42.25
CA SER A 200 -7.15 -2.00 -43.25
C SER A 200 -7.64 -1.50 -44.61
N PHE A 201 -6.84 -0.64 -45.25
CA PHE A 201 -7.00 -0.30 -46.67
C PHE A 201 -6.69 -1.53 -47.52
N ASP A 202 -7.70 -2.06 -48.20
CA ASP A 202 -7.58 -3.10 -49.23
C ASP A 202 -6.68 -2.60 -50.38
N ILE A 203 -5.56 -3.28 -50.60
CA ILE A 203 -4.51 -2.93 -51.60
C ILE A 203 -4.71 -3.64 -52.95
N PHE A 204 -5.75 -4.47 -53.12
CA PHE A 204 -5.94 -5.27 -54.33
C PHE A 204 -7.34 -5.17 -54.92
N GLU A 205 -7.71 -4.00 -55.45
CA GLU A 205 -8.67 -3.91 -56.56
C GLU A 205 -8.28 -2.74 -57.48
N ASP A 206 -7.32 -2.97 -58.39
CA ASP A 206 -7.34 -2.31 -59.70
C ASP A 206 -6.56 -3.15 -60.73
N GLU A 207 -7.25 -4.06 -61.42
CA GLU A 207 -6.85 -4.50 -62.76
C GLU A 207 -8.10 -4.69 -63.62
N GLY A 208 -8.24 -3.84 -64.65
CA GLY A 208 -9.32 -3.91 -65.62
C GLY A 208 -9.18 -2.90 -66.76
N LEU A 209 -8.14 -3.04 -67.58
CA LEU A 209 -7.97 -2.42 -68.90
C LEU A 209 -9.19 -2.64 -69.81
N ILE A 210 -9.72 -1.59 -70.49
CA ILE A 210 -10.09 -1.63 -71.94
C ILE A 210 -9.93 -0.24 -72.59
N THR A 211 -9.59 -0.29 -73.87
CA THR A 211 -9.07 0.69 -74.85
C THR A 211 -10.13 1.42 -75.72
N GLN A 212 -9.62 2.33 -76.57
CA GLN A 212 -10.21 3.04 -77.75
C GLN A 212 -10.87 4.41 -77.46
N GLY A 213 -10.71 5.50 -78.24
CA GLY A 213 -10.02 5.79 -79.51
C GLY A 213 -10.64 7.08 -80.14
N GLY A 214 -9.84 7.89 -80.86
CA GLY A 214 -10.26 9.04 -81.72
C GLY A 214 -10.47 10.38 -80.99
N SER A 215 -10.11 11.58 -81.49
CA SER A 215 -9.75 12.05 -82.84
C SER A 215 -9.06 13.42 -82.69
N GLY A 216 -8.17 13.78 -83.62
CA GLY A 216 -7.56 15.12 -83.73
C GLY A 216 -6.24 15.10 -84.50
#